data_AF-A0A6I2X3L3-F1
#
_entry.id   AF-A0A6I2X3L3-F1
#
_cell.length_a   1.000
_cell.length_b   1.000
_cell.length_c   1.000
_cell.angle_alpha   90.00
_cell.angle_beta   90.00
_cell.angle_gamma   90.00
#
_symmetry.space_group_name_H-M   'P 1'
#
loop_
_entity.id
_entity.type
_entity.pdbx_description
1 polymer ?
#
loop_
_entity_poly.entity_id
_entity_poly.type
_entity_poly.pdbx_seq_one_letter_code
_entity_poly.pdbx_strand_id
1 'polypeptide(L)'
;MLPSFSSIQDTVRDLWRLLVSYTKQETIDPLRTLGRYLGFGFAGMSMITLGVFMLTLSIMRAMQSMTGDVFSGFWSWVPYVVALVILSAVIALVVSRISRESHHHENGETR
;
A
#
# COMPACT_ATOMS: atom_id res chain seq x y z
N MET A 1 44.17 32.33 -33.57
CA MET A 1 43.52 32.19 -32.23
C MET A 1 43.17 30.72 -32.06
N LEU A 2 43.89 30.00 -31.21
CA LEU A 2 43.67 28.58 -30.98
C LEU A 2 42.56 28.38 -29.94
N PRO A 3 41.61 27.44 -30.14
CA PRO A 3 40.57 27.15 -29.18
C PRO A 3 41.18 26.62 -27.87
N SER A 4 40.89 27.29 -26.76
CA SER A 4 41.34 26.91 -25.42
C SER A 4 40.59 25.66 -24.94
N PHE A 5 41.32 24.57 -24.68
CA PHE A 5 40.79 23.28 -24.20
C PHE A 5 40.21 23.30 -22.78
N SER A 6 40.33 24.42 -22.06
CA SER A 6 39.67 24.61 -20.75
C SER A 6 38.13 24.59 -20.87
N SER A 7 37.57 24.75 -22.07
CA SER A 7 36.11 24.80 -22.27
C SER A 7 35.40 23.45 -22.17
N ILE A 8 36.08 22.32 -22.40
CA ILE A 8 35.43 21.00 -22.41
C ILE A 8 35.01 20.60 -20.99
N GLN A 9 35.88 20.83 -20.01
CA GLN A 9 35.56 20.55 -18.61
C GLN A 9 34.44 21.46 -18.10
N ASP A 10 34.41 22.73 -18.51
CA ASP A 10 33.35 23.65 -18.12
C ASP A 10 32.02 23.32 -18.82
N THR A 11 32.06 22.85 -20.08
CA THR A 11 30.88 22.34 -20.79
C THR A 11 30.31 21.10 -20.09
N VAL A 12 31.15 20.14 -19.69
CA VAL A 12 30.70 18.94 -18.95
C VAL A 12 30.09 19.34 -17.61
N ARG A 13 30.68 20.32 -16.92
CA ARG A 13 30.19 20.83 -15.63
C ARG A 13 28.83 21.53 -15.77
N ASP A 14 28.64 22.28 -16.85
CA ASP A 14 27.38 22.95 -17.15
C ASP A 14 26.27 21.97 -17.59
N LEU A 15 26.61 20.97 -18.43
CA LEU A 15 25.68 19.90 -18.79
C LEU A 15 25.26 19.08 -17.57
N TRP A 16 26.20 18.77 -16.67
CA TRP A 16 25.90 18.09 -15.41
C TRP A 16 24.97 18.94 -14.52
N ARG A 17 25.24 20.24 -14.40
CA ARG A 17 24.39 21.17 -13.67
C ARG A 17 22.97 21.23 -14.24
N LEU A 18 22.85 21.31 -15.56
CA LEU A 18 21.57 21.32 -16.25
C LEU A 18 20.81 20.01 -16.01
N LEU A 19 21.44 18.86 -16.20
CA LEU A 19 20.84 17.55 -15.97
C LEU A 19 20.32 17.42 -14.53
N VAL A 20 21.18 17.71 -13.55
CA VAL A 20 20.80 17.66 -12.12
C VAL A 20 19.67 18.64 -11.82
N SER A 21 19.69 19.85 -12.41
CA SER A 21 18.62 20.83 -12.22
C SER A 21 17.30 20.34 -12.82
N TYR A 22 17.33 19.72 -14.00
CA TYR A 22 16.14 19.26 -14.71
C TYR A 22 15.53 18.06 -13.99
N THR A 23 16.34 17.06 -13.65
CA THR A 23 15.90 15.92 -12.85
C THR A 23 15.32 16.41 -11.52
N LYS A 24 15.95 17.36 -10.84
CA LYS A 24 15.39 17.91 -9.60
C LYS A 24 14.08 18.66 -9.82
N GLN A 25 13.96 19.42 -10.90
CA GLN A 25 12.76 20.23 -11.20
C GLN A 25 11.57 19.35 -11.56
N GLU A 26 11.83 18.28 -12.31
CA GLU A 26 10.80 17.36 -12.80
C GLU A 26 10.51 16.24 -11.79
N THR A 27 11.42 15.95 -10.84
CA THR A 27 11.22 14.91 -9.80
C THR A 27 10.61 15.47 -8.51
N ILE A 28 10.78 16.75 -8.18
CA ILE A 28 10.23 17.31 -6.93
C ILE A 28 8.70 17.28 -6.91
N ASP A 29 8.04 17.60 -8.02
CA ASP A 29 6.58 17.57 -8.13
C ASP A 29 5.99 16.16 -7.96
N PRO A 30 6.51 15.11 -8.64
CA PRO A 30 6.07 13.74 -8.40
C PRO A 30 6.40 13.25 -6.99
N LEU A 31 7.53 13.65 -6.40
CA LEU A 31 7.88 13.26 -5.02
C LEU A 31 6.92 13.86 -3.98
N ARG A 32 6.49 15.11 -4.19
CA ARG A 32 5.49 15.77 -3.34
C ARG A 32 4.13 15.09 -3.43
N THR A 33 3.75 14.70 -4.63
CA THR A 33 2.50 13.95 -4.87
C THR A 33 2.57 12.58 -4.21
N LEU A 34 3.68 11.86 -4.37
CA LEU A 34 3.91 10.55 -3.77
C LEU A 34 3.88 10.61 -2.23
N GLY A 35 4.49 11.62 -1.63
CA GLY A 35 4.44 11.83 -0.17
C GLY A 35 3.01 12.01 0.35
N ARG A 36 2.15 12.73 -0.38
CA ARG A 36 0.74 12.88 -0.01
C ARG A 36 -0.04 11.57 -0.18
N TYR A 37 0.19 10.83 -1.25
CA TYR A 37 -0.40 9.49 -1.45
C TYR A 37 0.00 8.52 -0.34
N LEU A 38 1.27 8.47 0.05
CA LEU A 38 1.73 7.67 1.19
C LEU A 38 1.07 8.10 2.49
N GLY A 39 0.92 9.40 2.74
CA GLY A 39 0.23 9.91 3.92
C GLY A 39 -1.22 9.42 4.01
N PHE A 40 -1.98 9.52 2.92
CA PHE A 40 -3.32 8.96 2.86
C PHE A 40 -3.35 7.43 2.95
N GLY A 41 -2.35 6.74 2.39
CA GLY A 41 -2.18 5.29 2.51
C GLY A 41 -1.99 4.84 3.95
N PHE A 42 -1.12 5.50 4.72
CA PHE A 42 -0.91 5.22 6.14
C PHE A 42 -2.16 5.47 6.98
N ALA A 43 -2.86 6.58 6.74
CA ALA A 43 -4.12 6.87 7.42
C ALA A 43 -5.22 5.84 7.10
N GLY A 44 -5.30 5.40 5.84
CA GLY A 44 -6.23 4.34 5.44
C GLY A 44 -5.89 2.99 6.07
N MET A 45 -4.61 2.60 6.07
CA MET A 45 -4.13 1.37 6.69
C MET A 45 -4.40 1.34 8.19
N SER A 46 -4.14 2.43 8.91
CA SER A 46 -4.39 2.49 10.35
C SER A 46 -5.88 2.35 10.67
N MET A 47 -6.74 3.04 9.92
CA MET A 47 -8.20 2.97 10.07
C MET A 47 -8.74 1.57 9.80
N ILE A 48 -8.31 0.93 8.70
CA ILE A 48 -8.70 -0.44 8.34
C ILE A 48 -8.22 -1.43 9.40
N THR A 49 -6.96 -1.31 9.84
CA THR A 49 -6.37 -2.19 10.86
C THR A 49 -7.15 -2.10 12.16
N LEU A 50 -7.44 -0.88 12.64
CA LEU A 50 -8.25 -0.64 13.82
C LEU A 50 -9.66 -1.23 13.68
N GLY A 51 -10.31 -1.02 12.54
CA GLY A 51 -11.66 -1.53 12.27
C GLY A 51 -11.71 -3.06 12.31
N VAL A 52 -10.78 -3.73 11.63
CA VAL A 52 -10.68 -5.20 11.63
C VAL A 52 -10.36 -5.72 13.03
N PHE A 53 -9.43 -5.08 13.74
CA PHE A 53 -9.07 -5.46 15.11
C PHE A 53 -10.26 -5.37 16.07
N MET A 54 -11.01 -4.26 16.04
CA MET A 54 -12.20 -4.09 16.86
C MET A 54 -13.32 -5.07 16.49
N LEU A 55 -13.51 -5.37 15.19
CA LEU A 55 -14.47 -6.38 14.72
C LEU A 55 -14.13 -7.77 15.26
N THR A 56 -12.87 -8.19 15.18
CA THR A 56 -12.40 -9.46 15.75
C THR A 56 -12.68 -9.54 17.24
N LEU A 57 -12.35 -8.48 18.00
CA LEU A 57 -12.64 -8.44 19.44
C LEU A 57 -14.14 -8.47 19.75
N SER A 58 -14.95 -7.76 18.97
CA SER A 58 -16.41 -7.71 19.12
C SER A 58 -17.05 -9.08 18.90
N ILE A 59 -16.65 -9.79 17.84
CA ILE A 59 -17.14 -11.15 17.54
C ILE A 59 -16.72 -12.13 18.62
N MET A 60 -15.46 -12.05 19.05
CA MET A 60 -14.94 -12.88 20.14
C MET A 60 -15.74 -12.66 21.43
N ARG A 61 -16.08 -11.40 21.72
CA ARG A 61 -16.86 -11.03 22.90
C ARG A 61 -18.33 -11.41 22.78
N ALA A 62 -18.93 -11.27 21.60
CA ALA A 62 -20.31 -11.70 21.35
C ALA A 62 -20.46 -13.22 21.51
N MET A 63 -19.49 -14.00 21.04
CA MET A 63 -19.46 -15.45 21.24
C MET A 63 -19.32 -15.82 22.72
N GLN A 64 -18.46 -15.12 23.46
CA GLN A 64 -18.30 -15.33 24.91
C GLN A 64 -19.56 -14.91 25.70
N SER A 65 -20.26 -13.84 25.30
CA SER A 65 -21.45 -13.36 26.00
C SER A 65 -22.68 -14.24 25.78
N MET A 66 -22.81 -14.88 24.62
CA MET A 66 -23.93 -15.78 24.33
C MET A 66 -23.75 -17.18 24.92
N THR A 67 -22.53 -17.55 25.30
CA THR A 67 -22.21 -18.95 25.62
C THR A 67 -21.50 -19.12 26.97
N GLY A 68 -21.67 -18.14 27.86
CA GLY A 68 -20.83 -17.82 29.01
C GLY A 68 -20.40 -18.92 29.99
N ASP A 69 -20.99 -20.12 29.95
CA ASP A 69 -20.62 -21.25 30.82
C ASP A 69 -20.19 -22.53 30.07
N VAL A 70 -20.26 -22.56 28.73
CA VAL A 70 -19.95 -23.75 27.91
C VAL A 70 -18.49 -23.74 27.42
N PHE A 71 -17.85 -22.57 27.39
CA PHE A 71 -16.47 -22.40 26.93
C PHE A 71 -15.42 -22.40 28.06
N SER A 72 -15.84 -22.52 29.33
CA SER A 72 -14.95 -22.59 30.49
C SER A 72 -14.31 -23.99 30.59
N GLY A 73 -13.28 -24.23 29.75
CA GLY A 73 -12.54 -25.49 29.71
C GLY A 73 -11.94 -25.78 28.33
N PHE A 74 -12.26 -26.95 27.77
CA PHE A 74 -11.66 -27.50 26.53
C PHE A 74 -11.94 -26.67 25.25
N TRP A 75 -12.82 -25.67 25.30
CA TRP A 75 -13.26 -24.87 24.15
C TRP A 75 -12.64 -23.46 24.10
N SER A 76 -11.69 -23.15 24.99
CA SER A 76 -10.97 -21.86 25.03
C SER A 76 -10.19 -21.51 23.75
N TRP A 77 -9.93 -22.49 22.86
CA TRP A 77 -9.21 -22.31 21.59
C TRP A 77 -10.09 -21.76 20.45
N VAL A 78 -11.42 -21.93 20.53
CA VAL A 78 -12.40 -21.48 19.52
C VAL A 78 -12.31 -19.99 19.19
N PRO A 79 -12.20 -19.06 20.18
CA PRO A 79 -12.04 -17.64 19.87
C PRO A 79 -10.80 -17.34 19.00
N TYR A 80 -9.71 -18.09 19.14
CA TYR A 80 -8.52 -17.93 18.32
C TYR A 80 -8.74 -18.41 16.88
N VAL A 81 -9.52 -19.48 16.68
CA VAL A 81 -9.88 -19.98 15.34
C VAL A 81 -10.79 -19.01 14.61
N VAL A 82 -11.73 -18.38 15.30
CA VAL A 82 -12.60 -17.36 14.71
C VAL A 82 -11.80 -16.13 14.29
N ALA A 83 -10.85 -15.69 15.12
CA ALA A 83 -9.92 -14.63 14.74
C ALA A 83 -9.14 -15.01 13.47
N LEU A 84 -8.65 -16.25 13.37
CA LEU A 84 -7.94 -16.76 12.21
C LEU A 84 -8.82 -16.78 10.95
N VAL A 85 -10.08 -17.20 11.05
CA VAL A 85 -11.04 -17.19 9.94
C VAL A 85 -11.30 -15.76 9.45
N ILE A 86 -11.53 -14.81 10.35
CA ILE A 86 -11.74 -13.40 9.98
C ILE A 86 -10.51 -12.85 9.26
N LEU A 87 -9.32 -13.10 9.81
CA LEU A 87 -8.07 -12.60 9.25
C LEU A 87 -7.81 -13.20 7.86
N SER A 88 -8.07 -14.50 7.69
CA SER A 88 -7.98 -15.17 6.38
C SER A 88 -9.03 -14.66 5.38
N ALA A 89 -10.25 -14.34 5.81
CA ALA A 89 -11.28 -13.75 4.95
C ALA A 89 -10.90 -12.33 4.49
N VAL A 90 -10.32 -11.52 5.37
CA VAL A 90 -9.79 -10.19 5.01
C VAL A 90 -8.66 -10.31 3.99
N ILE A 91 -7.70 -11.23 4.22
CA ILE A 91 -6.61 -11.50 3.26
C ILE A 91 -7.19 -11.92 1.91
N ALA A 92 -8.13 -12.86 1.88
CA ALA A 92 -8.77 -13.32 0.66
C ALA A 92 -9.48 -12.17 -0.08
N LEU A 93 -10.16 -11.29 0.66
CA LEU A 93 -10.82 -10.12 0.08
C LEU A 93 -9.81 -9.16 -0.53
N VAL A 94 -8.72 -8.85 0.17
CA VAL A 94 -7.63 -7.99 -0.35
C VAL A 94 -7.03 -8.59 -1.63
N VAL A 95 -6.68 -9.88 -1.62
CA VAL A 95 -6.14 -10.59 -2.80
C VAL A 95 -7.13 -10.55 -3.96
N SER A 96 -8.43 -10.77 -3.68
CA SER A 96 -9.46 -10.74 -4.72
C SER A 96 -9.66 -9.36 -5.36
N ARG A 97 -9.34 -8.28 -4.65
CA ARG A 97 -9.43 -6.91 -5.16
C ARG A 97 -8.22 -6.55 -6.02
N ILE A 98 -7.04 -7.03 -5.66
CA ILE A 98 -5.81 -6.88 -6.46
C ILE A 98 -5.92 -7.66 -7.78
N SER A 99 -6.49 -8.86 -7.75
CA SER A 99 -6.55 -9.72 -8.95
C SER A 99 -7.51 -9.23 -10.04
N ARG A 100 -8.42 -8.29 -9.74
CA ARG A 100 -9.44 -7.80 -10.70
C ARG A 100 -8.92 -6.79 -11.72
N GLU A 101 -7.68 -6.32 -11.58
CA GLU A 101 -7.09 -5.32 -12.49
C GLU A 101 -6.45 -5.94 -13.75
N SER A 102 -6.55 -7.26 -13.94
CA SER A 102 -5.88 -7.99 -15.03
C SER A 102 -6.75 -8.29 -16.26
N HIS A 103 -8.00 -7.82 -16.34
CA HIS A 103 -8.87 -8.08 -17.50
C HIS A 103 -9.63 -6.82 -17.97
N HIS A 104 -8.90 -5.88 -18.56
CA HIS A 104 -9.49 -4.93 -19.50
C HIS A 104 -8.39 -4.41 -20.43
N HIS A 105 -8.23 -5.02 -21.61
CA HIS A 105 -7.73 -4.41 -22.86
C HIS A 105 -7.38 -5.52 -23.86
N GLU A 106 -8.38 -6.10 -24.53
CA GLU A 106 -8.21 -6.61 -25.90
C GLU A 106 -9.60 -6.85 -26.52
N ASN A 107 -10.26 -5.78 -26.97
CA ASN A 107 -11.31 -5.94 -27.98
C ASN A 107 -11.53 -4.62 -28.71
N GLY A 108 -10.79 -4.44 -29.80
CA GLY A 108 -10.94 -3.27 -30.64
C GLY A 108 -9.90 -3.20 -31.74
N GLU A 109 -9.89 -4.17 -32.67
CA GLU A 109 -9.48 -3.96 -34.07
C GLU A 109 -9.74 -5.23 -34.91
N THR A 110 -11.01 -5.46 -35.23
CA THR A 110 -11.38 -6.14 -36.47
C THR A 110 -12.53 -5.36 -37.10
N ARG A 111 -12.21 -4.36 -37.92
CA ARG A 111 -12.91 -4.00 -39.17
C ARG A 111 -12.41 -2.69 -39.74
#